data_AF-A0A6A4WBP4-F1
#
_entry.id   AF-A0A6A4WBP4-F1
#
_cell.length_a   1.000
_cell.length_b   1.000
_cell.length_c   1.000
_cell.angle_alpha   90.00
_cell.angle_beta   90.00
_cell.angle_gamma   90.00
#
_symmetry.space_group_name_H-M   'P 1'
#
loop_
_entity.id
_entity.type
_entity.pdbx_description
1 polymer ?
#
loop_
_entity_poly.entity_id
_entity_poly.type
_entity_poly.pdbx_seq_one_letter_code
_entity_poly.pdbx_strand_id
1 'polypeptide(L)'
;MTDPQQAEDLYGILGARSDADYVELKACYQSLARATHPDKQGGGGVGGGEQFQRVQRAWRVLSDPAARAAYDRSATAARLSSVAVEDELQLSELDWREDLDAYWRDCPLR
;
A
#
# COMPACT_ATOMS: atom_id res chain seq x y z
N MET A 1 -3.43 5.20 -17.35
CA MET A 1 -4.61 4.57 -16.71
C MET A 1 -4.18 4.19 -15.31
N THR A 2 -4.38 5.09 -14.34
CA THR A 2 -4.07 4.80 -12.93
C THR A 2 -5.37 4.30 -12.30
N ASP A 3 -5.32 3.09 -11.77
CA ASP A 3 -6.45 2.28 -11.32
C ASP A 3 -7.28 2.99 -10.24
N PRO A 4 -8.61 3.14 -10.40
CA PRO A 4 -9.46 3.90 -9.49
C PRO A 4 -10.06 2.97 -8.43
N GLN A 5 -9.30 2.62 -7.39
CA GLN A 5 -9.88 1.99 -6.20
C GLN A 5 -9.58 2.82 -4.96
N GLN A 6 -10.45 3.80 -4.74
CA GLN A 6 -10.50 4.64 -3.55
C GLN A 6 -10.78 3.78 -2.30
N ALA A 7 -9.73 3.43 -1.57
CA ALA A 7 -9.79 2.97 -0.18
C ALA A 7 -8.57 3.51 0.57
N GLU A 8 -8.59 4.81 0.93
CA GLU A 8 -7.60 5.46 1.80
C GLU A 8 -6.12 5.08 1.56
N ASP A 9 -5.67 5.04 0.31
CA ASP A 9 -4.26 4.78 0.00
C ASP A 9 -3.38 5.87 0.60
N LEU A 10 -2.40 5.48 1.42
CA LEU A 10 -1.46 6.41 2.05
C LEU A 10 -0.72 7.26 0.99
N TYR A 11 -0.45 6.67 -0.18
CA TYR A 11 0.12 7.35 -1.34
C TYR A 11 -0.82 8.44 -1.87
N GLY A 12 -2.12 8.14 -1.97
CA GLY A 12 -3.14 9.12 -2.38
C GLY A 12 -3.27 10.29 -1.40
N ILE A 13 -3.13 10.04 -0.09
CA ILE A 13 -3.13 11.10 0.94
C ILE A 13 -1.93 12.06 0.76
N LEU A 14 -0.78 11.54 0.34
CA LEU A 14 0.41 12.34 0.03
C LEU A 14 0.38 12.94 -1.39
N GLY A 15 -0.60 12.57 -2.22
CA GLY A 15 -0.62 12.90 -3.64
C GLY A 15 0.56 12.32 -4.41
N ALA A 16 1.16 11.24 -3.89
CA ALA A 16 2.28 10.56 -4.50
C ALA A 16 1.80 9.31 -5.23
N ARG A 17 2.62 8.85 -6.16
CA ARG A 17 2.38 7.57 -6.85
C ARG A 17 2.88 6.42 -5.98
N SER A 18 2.34 5.22 -6.18
CA SER A 18 2.79 4.01 -5.48
C SER A 18 4.22 3.59 -5.86
N ASP A 19 4.71 4.02 -7.03
CA ASP A 19 6.08 3.86 -7.52
C ASP A 19 7.03 4.99 -7.08
N ALA A 20 6.55 5.97 -6.32
CA ALA A 20 7.36 7.12 -5.91
C ALA A 20 8.53 6.70 -5.02
N ASP A 21 9.68 7.33 -5.26
CA ASP A 21 10.88 7.13 -4.46
C ASP A 21 10.78 7.91 -3.13
N TYR A 22 11.61 7.54 -2.15
CA TYR A 22 11.63 8.17 -0.83
C TYR A 22 11.83 9.69 -0.91
N VAL A 23 12.67 10.15 -1.86
CA VAL A 23 12.95 11.58 -2.07
C VAL A 23 11.69 12.32 -2.54
N GLU A 24 10.94 11.72 -3.47
CA GLU A 24 9.68 12.29 -3.98
C GLU A 24 8.62 12.31 -2.90
N LEU A 25 8.46 11.21 -2.15
CA LEU A 25 7.53 11.14 -1.00
C LEU A 25 7.83 12.22 0.04
N LYS A 26 9.12 12.44 0.34
CA LYS A 26 9.56 13.48 1.27
C LYS A 26 9.27 14.89 0.76
N ALA A 27 9.44 15.14 -0.54
CA ALA A 27 9.14 16.42 -1.16
C ALA A 27 7.64 16.72 -1.18
N CYS A 28 6.82 15.72 -1.51
CA CYS A 28 5.36 15.79 -1.44
C CYS A 28 4.90 16.07 -0.01
N TYR A 29 5.42 15.33 0.98
CA TYR A 29 5.14 15.55 2.39
C TYR A 29 5.46 16.97 2.85
N GLN A 30 6.64 17.50 2.51
CA GLN A 30 7.01 18.87 2.89
C GLN A 30 6.12 19.93 2.25
N SER A 31 5.74 19.72 0.99
CA SER A 31 4.84 20.62 0.27
C SER A 31 3.44 20.63 0.89
N LEU A 32 2.90 19.45 1.19
CA LEU A 32 1.61 19.30 1.87
C LEU A 32 1.65 19.84 3.30
N ALA A 33 2.66 19.52 4.10
CA ALA A 33 2.79 20.01 5.47
C ALA A 33 2.79 21.55 5.54
N ARG A 34 3.40 22.22 4.55
CA ARG A 34 3.38 23.70 4.43
C ARG A 34 2.03 24.25 3.96
N ALA A 35 1.31 23.51 3.12
CA ALA A 35 -0.01 23.90 2.62
C ALA A 35 -1.09 23.73 3.71
N THR A 36 -1.01 22.63 4.47
CA THR A 36 -2.00 22.27 5.49
C THR A 36 -1.66 22.82 6.89
N HIS A 37 -0.54 23.51 7.05
CA HIS A 37 -0.09 24.02 8.35
C HIS A 37 -1.16 24.90 9.04
N PRO A 38 -1.47 24.69 10.34
CA PRO A 38 -2.53 25.41 11.05
C PRO A 38 -2.29 26.92 11.14
N ASP A 39 -1.03 27.35 11.08
CA ASP A 39 -0.63 28.78 11.05
C ASP A 39 -1.17 29.52 9.80
N LYS A 40 -1.21 28.84 8.64
CA LYS A 40 -1.76 29.42 7.40
C LYS A 40 -3.27 29.36 7.34
N GLN A 41 -3.90 28.47 8.10
CA GLN A 41 -5.34 28.25 8.09
C GLN A 41 -6.07 29.08 9.16
N GLY A 42 -5.40 30.04 9.79
CA GLY A 42 -6.06 31.06 10.62
C GLY A 42 -6.85 30.46 11.78
N GLY A 43 -6.17 29.79 12.71
CA GLY A 43 -6.63 29.64 14.10
C GLY A 43 -8.01 29.03 14.40
N GLY A 44 -8.73 28.44 13.44
CA GLY A 44 -10.11 27.99 13.72
C GLY A 44 -10.81 27.11 12.67
N GLY A 45 -10.17 26.75 11.56
CA GLY A 45 -10.76 25.84 10.58
C GLY A 45 -10.67 24.38 11.04
N VAL A 46 -11.80 23.79 11.46
CA VAL A 46 -11.92 22.38 11.90
C VAL A 46 -11.32 21.38 10.88
N GLY A 47 -11.29 21.72 9.58
CA GLY A 47 -10.75 20.86 8.53
C GLY A 47 -9.23 20.84 8.39
N GLY A 48 -8.50 21.84 8.87
CA GLY A 48 -7.05 21.94 8.66
C GLY A 48 -6.24 20.97 9.49
N GLY A 49 -6.63 20.79 10.76
CA GLY A 49 -5.97 19.87 11.69
C GLY A 49 -6.15 18.41 11.29
N GLU A 50 -7.35 18.04 10.85
CA GLU A 50 -7.66 16.66 10.44
C GLU A 50 -6.86 16.25 9.20
N GLN A 51 -6.76 17.14 8.21
CA GLN A 51 -6.01 16.87 7.00
C GLN A 51 -4.50 16.75 7.27
N PHE A 52 -3.95 17.58 8.16
CA PHE A 52 -2.56 17.45 8.61
C PHE A 52 -2.30 16.13 9.34
N GLN A 53 -3.23 15.70 10.20
CA GLN A 53 -3.14 14.41 10.89
C GLN A 53 -3.14 13.23 9.91
N ARG A 54 -3.97 13.27 8.85
CA ARG A 54 -3.98 12.23 7.80
C ARG A 54 -2.64 12.16 7.07
N VAL A 55 -2.09 13.31 6.68
CA VAL A 55 -0.77 13.40 6.01
C VAL A 55 0.35 12.87 6.92
N GLN A 56 0.33 13.20 8.22
CA GLN A 56 1.32 12.68 9.17
C GLN A 56 1.23 11.16 9.36
N ARG A 57 0.02 10.61 9.43
CA ARG A 57 -0.19 9.15 9.52
C ARG A 57 0.34 8.44 8.29
N ALA A 58 0.06 8.97 7.10
CA ALA A 58 0.57 8.45 5.84
C ALA A 58 2.11 8.47 5.79
N TRP A 59 2.71 9.61 6.15
CA TRP A 59 4.17 9.74 6.18
C TRP A 59 4.84 8.80 7.19
N ARG A 60 4.23 8.57 8.36
CA ARG A 60 4.79 7.65 9.38
C ARG A 60 4.97 6.23 8.83
N VAL A 61 4.06 5.77 7.98
CA VAL A 61 4.13 4.43 7.38
C VAL A 61 5.03 4.41 6.14
N LEU A 62 4.98 5.44 5.30
CA LEU A 62 5.72 5.47 4.03
C LEU A 62 7.17 5.94 4.15
N SER A 63 7.54 6.56 5.27
CA SER A 63 8.91 7.04 5.50
C SER A 63 9.89 5.92 5.86
N ASP A 64 9.42 4.81 6.42
CA ASP A 64 10.25 3.66 6.75
C ASP A 64 10.06 2.57 5.69
N PRO A 65 11.12 2.13 4.99
CA PRO A 65 11.03 1.08 3.98
C PRO A 65 10.46 -0.25 4.54
N ALA A 66 10.71 -0.57 5.82
CA ALA A 66 10.17 -1.78 6.44
C ALA A 66 8.65 -1.65 6.67
N ALA A 67 8.19 -0.48 7.10
CA ALA A 67 6.77 -0.20 7.30
C ALA A 67 6.03 -0.11 5.97
N ARG A 68 6.64 0.49 4.94
CA ARG A 68 6.13 0.50 3.55
C ARG A 68 5.95 -0.92 3.03
N ALA A 69 6.96 -1.77 3.19
CA ALA A 69 6.87 -3.17 2.77
C ALA A 69 5.79 -3.94 3.54
N ALA A 70 5.59 -3.67 4.84
CA ALA A 70 4.52 -4.27 5.61
C ALA A 70 3.13 -3.83 5.13
N TYR A 71 2.97 -2.53 4.83
CA TYR A 71 1.75 -1.98 4.25
C TYR A 71 1.45 -2.61 2.89
N ASP A 72 2.43 -2.63 1.98
CA ASP A 72 2.28 -3.20 0.63
C ASP A 72 1.94 -4.70 0.69
N ARG A 73 2.55 -5.46 1.62
CA ARG A 73 2.19 -6.87 1.88
C ARG A 73 0.74 -7.00 2.36
N SER A 74 0.31 -6.16 3.29
CA SER A 74 -1.05 -6.21 3.83
C SER A 74 -2.10 -5.82 2.78
N ALA A 75 -1.81 -4.81 1.96
CA ALA A 75 -2.66 -4.39 0.85
C ALA A 75 -2.76 -5.49 -0.22
N THR A 76 -1.64 -6.14 -0.54
CA THR A 76 -1.61 -7.27 -1.47
C THR A 76 -2.39 -8.46 -0.92
N ALA A 77 -2.20 -8.81 0.37
CA ALA A 77 -2.93 -9.89 1.02
C ALA A 77 -4.44 -9.63 1.05
N ALA A 78 -4.86 -8.40 1.36
CA ALA A 78 -6.27 -8.00 1.33
C ALA A 78 -6.85 -8.13 -0.10
N ARG A 79 -6.10 -7.67 -1.11
CA ARG A 79 -6.49 -7.81 -2.52
C ARG A 79 -6.59 -9.27 -2.97
N LEU A 80 -5.66 -10.13 -2.56
CA LEU A 80 -5.70 -11.55 -2.89
C LEU A 80 -6.83 -12.27 -2.17
N SER A 81 -7.14 -11.86 -0.93
CA SER A 81 -8.23 -12.45 -0.14
C SER A 81 -9.62 -12.17 -0.71
N SER A 82 -9.77 -11.11 -1.51
CA SER A 82 -11.04 -10.78 -2.18
C SER A 82 -11.21 -11.46 -3.54
N VAL A 83 -10.16 -12.12 -4.07
CA VAL A 83 -10.28 -12.93 -5.28
C VAL A 83 -10.98 -14.23 -4.92
N ALA A 84 -12.13 -14.48 -5.53
CA ALA A 84 -12.77 -15.79 -5.47
C ALA A 84 -11.88 -16.79 -6.20
N VAL A 85 -11.12 -17.59 -5.44
CA VAL A 85 -10.33 -18.68 -5.98
C VAL A 85 -11.23 -19.90 -6.06
N GLU A 86 -11.65 -20.27 -7.26
CA GLU A 86 -12.44 -21.49 -7.52
C GLU A 86 -11.55 -22.72 -7.80
N ASP A 87 -10.24 -22.62 -7.63
CA ASP A 87 -9.29 -23.71 -7.90
C ASP A 87 -9.01 -24.52 -6.62
N GLU A 88 -9.65 -25.67 -6.49
CA GLU A 88 -9.36 -26.66 -5.46
C GLU A 88 -8.26 -27.59 -5.96
N LEU A 89 -7.03 -27.40 -5.46
CA LEU A 89 -5.93 -28.32 -5.77
C LEU A 89 -5.97 -29.52 -4.83
N GLN A 90 -6.16 -30.71 -5.39
CA GLN A 90 -6.04 -31.93 -4.59
C GLN A 90 -4.56 -32.27 -4.37
N LEU A 91 -4.19 -32.67 -3.15
CA LEU A 91 -2.81 -33.05 -2.83
C LEU A 91 -2.30 -34.19 -3.73
N SER A 92 -3.20 -35.05 -4.23
CA SER A 92 -2.90 -36.12 -5.20
C SER A 92 -2.59 -35.63 -6.62
N GLU A 93 -2.93 -34.37 -6.94
CA GLU A 93 -2.62 -33.73 -8.23
C GLU A 93 -1.30 -32.95 -8.19
N LEU A 94 -0.67 -32.85 -7.01
CA LEU A 94 0.65 -32.28 -6.83
C LEU A 94 1.71 -33.40 -6.88
N ASP A 95 2.78 -33.17 -7.61
CA ASP A 95 3.92 -34.09 -7.71
C ASP A 95 4.87 -33.88 -6.53
N TRP A 96 5.21 -34.95 -5.80
CA TRP A 96 6.21 -34.87 -4.73
C TRP A 96 7.62 -34.94 -5.32
N ARG A 97 8.43 -33.91 -5.04
CA ARG A 97 9.82 -33.83 -5.48
C ARG A 97 10.78 -33.99 -4.30
N GLU A 98 11.46 -35.14 -4.24
CA GLU A 98 12.43 -35.48 -3.19
C GLU A 98 13.64 -34.53 -3.17
N ASP A 99 14.02 -33.96 -4.31
CA ASP A 99 15.13 -33.01 -4.43
C ASP A 99 14.82 -31.64 -3.78
N LEU A 100 13.53 -31.30 -3.66
CA LEU A 100 13.06 -30.05 -3.07
C LEU A 100 12.37 -30.24 -1.71
N ASP A 101 12.17 -31.50 -1.27
CA ASP A 101 11.37 -31.86 -0.10
C ASP A 101 10.01 -31.14 -0.09
N ALA A 102 9.38 -31.06 -1.26
CA ALA A 102 8.17 -30.26 -1.48
C ALA A 102 7.23 -30.86 -2.53
N TYR A 103 5.94 -30.58 -2.36
CA TYR A 103 4.93 -30.78 -3.41
C TYR A 103 5.03 -29.68 -4.45
N TRP A 104 5.01 -30.05 -5.72
CA TRP A 104 5.19 -29.18 -6.86
C TRP A 104 4.16 -29.47 -7.94
N ARG A 105 3.75 -28.45 -8.68
CA ARG A 105 2.92 -28.59 -9.87
C ARG A 105 3.33 -27.55 -10.88
N ASP A 106 3.42 -27.95 -12.15
CA ASP A 106 3.49 -27.01 -13.25
C ASP A 106 2.22 -26.17 -13.27
N CYS A 107 2.38 -24.86 -13.15
CA CYS A 107 1.25 -23.96 -13.35
C CYS A 107 0.73 -24.17 -14.78
N PRO A 108 -0.55 -24.53 -14.98
CA PRO A 108 -1.08 -24.83 -16.31
C PRO A 108 -1.18 -23.60 -17.24
N LEU A 109 -0.70 -22.43 -16.82
CA LEU A 109 -0.77 -21.19 -17.58
C LEU A 109 0.32 -21.12 -18.67
N ARG A 110 -0.12 -21.32 -19.92
CA ARG A 110 0.47 -20.74 -21.12
C ARG A 110 -0.35 -19.54 -21.57
#